data_AF-A0A7S1S3U0-F1
#
_entry.id   AF-A0A7S1S3U0-F1
#
_cell.length_a   1.000
_cell.length_b   1.000
_cell.length_c   1.000
_cell.angle_alpha   90.00
_cell.angle_beta   90.00
_cell.angle_gamma   90.00
#
_symmetry.space_group_name_H-M   'P 1'
#
loop_
_entity.id
_entity.type
_entity.pdbx_description
1 polymer ?
#
loop_
_entity_poly.entity_id
_entity_poly.type
_entity_poly.pdbx_seq_one_letter_code
_entity_poly.pdbx_strand_id
1 'polypeptide(L)'
;AVLGAPVLICYCGKAWLEDEHGCPRNLVARVLVTCYLGLRRQPIMRFSGLAMISGIAASGVTYFYAFLLLDVMFIFEKLQTVIQAVVLPLGSLIITMAVGMILSYEYAVVAFFYFRPDFRSSCQNMVDCVATTMYLGFRRDLGRDIEEVTVQSSHWYGRGGFYPSF
;
A
#
# COMPACT_ATOMS: atom_id res chain seq x y z
N ALA A 1 -13.17 -4.45 -7.19
CA ALA A 1 -14.39 -5.14 -6.74
C ALA A 1 -15.40 -4.26 -5.97
N VAL A 2 -15.31 -2.92 -6.02
CA VAL A 2 -16.16 -2.00 -5.21
C VAL A 2 -17.41 -1.49 -5.97
N LEU A 3 -17.55 -1.82 -7.27
CA LEU A 3 -18.65 -1.36 -8.12
C LEU A 3 -19.94 -2.21 -8.04
N GLY A 4 -19.91 -3.37 -7.37
CA GLY A 4 -21.07 -4.28 -7.30
C GLY A 4 -22.12 -3.91 -6.24
N ALA A 5 -21.68 -3.38 -5.09
CA ALA A 5 -22.55 -2.98 -3.99
C ALA A 5 -23.57 -1.88 -4.35
N PRO A 6 -23.20 -0.79 -5.07
CA PRO A 6 -24.17 0.28 -5.37
C PRO A 6 -25.25 -0.14 -6.38
N VAL A 7 -24.95 -1.08 -7.30
CA VAL A 7 -25.91 -1.53 -8.32
C VAL A 7 -26.97 -2.46 -7.74
N LEU A 8 -26.56 -3.37 -6.84
CA LEU A 8 -27.47 -4.27 -6.13
C LEU A 8 -28.43 -3.52 -5.19
N ILE A 9 -27.94 -2.47 -4.51
CA ILE A 9 -28.77 -1.62 -3.65
C ILE A 9 -29.77 -0.80 -4.48
N CYS A 10 -29.40 -0.38 -5.71
CA CYS A 10 -30.30 0.36 -6.60
C CYS A 10 -31.41 -0.54 -7.20
N TYR A 11 -31.08 -1.78 -7.56
CA TYR A 11 -32.05 -2.77 -8.05
C TYR A 11 -33.02 -3.23 -6.95
N CYS A 12 -32.52 -3.52 -5.74
CA CYS A 12 -33.39 -3.79 -4.59
C CYS A 12 -34.17 -2.53 -4.18
N GLY A 13 -33.60 -1.33 -4.30
CA GLY A 13 -34.29 -0.07 -4.00
C GLY A 13 -35.53 0.17 -4.86
N LYS A 14 -35.50 -0.19 -6.15
CA LYS A 14 -36.67 -0.09 -7.04
C LYS A 14 -37.79 -1.07 -6.68
N ALA A 15 -37.47 -2.25 -6.16
CA ALA A 15 -38.47 -3.21 -5.71
C ALA A 15 -39.15 -2.81 -4.38
N TRP A 16 -38.56 -1.88 -3.61
CA TRP A 16 -39.07 -1.41 -2.32
C TRP A 16 -39.72 -0.02 -2.40
N LEU A 17 -39.77 0.59 -3.58
CA LEU A 17 -40.37 1.89 -3.86
C LEU A 17 -41.77 1.70 -4.46
N GLU A 18 -42.73 1.32 -3.62
CA GLU A 18 -44.15 1.55 -3.94
C GLU A 18 -44.49 2.99 -3.51
N ASP A 19 -44.92 3.79 -4.47
CA ASP A 19 -45.38 5.19 -4.42
C ASP A 19 -44.36 6.30 -4.71
N GLU A 20 -44.77 7.14 -5.66
CA GLU A 20 -44.03 8.22 -6.31
C GLU A 20 -43.72 9.40 -5.37
N HIS A 21 -44.34 9.48 -4.19
CA HIS A 21 -44.22 10.60 -3.25
C HIS A 21 -44.11 10.13 -1.79
N GLY A 22 -42.87 9.95 -1.30
CA GLY A 22 -42.57 10.03 0.13
C GLY A 22 -42.14 8.73 0.82
N CYS A 23 -40.92 8.77 1.37
CA CYS A 23 -40.34 7.93 2.40
C CYS A 23 -40.66 6.42 2.41
N PRO A 24 -39.65 5.52 2.28
CA PRO A 24 -39.88 4.08 2.32
C PRO A 24 -40.60 3.71 3.62
N ARG A 25 -41.80 3.10 3.51
CA ARG A 25 -42.64 2.68 4.66
C ARG A 25 -42.08 1.45 5.37
N ASN A 26 -41.15 0.78 4.72
CA ASN A 26 -40.52 -0.43 5.16
C ASN A 26 -39.39 -0.16 6.16
N LEU A 27 -39.51 -0.76 7.34
CA LEU A 27 -38.56 -0.60 8.45
C LEU A 27 -37.14 -1.01 8.05
N VAL A 28 -37.01 -2.07 7.25
CA VAL A 28 -35.72 -2.57 6.73
C VAL A 28 -35.05 -1.54 5.82
N ALA A 29 -35.79 -0.91 4.91
CA ALA A 29 -35.25 0.12 4.01
C ALA A 29 -34.82 1.38 4.77
N ARG A 30 -35.59 1.80 5.78
CA ARG A 30 -35.19 2.91 6.66
C ARG A 30 -33.90 2.60 7.42
N VAL A 31 -33.81 1.42 8.02
CA VAL A 31 -32.62 0.97 8.77
C VAL A 31 -31.40 0.86 7.85
N LEU A 32 -31.57 0.33 6.63
CA LEU A 32 -30.46 0.24 5.66
C LEU A 32 -29.96 1.60 5.22
N VAL A 33 -30.86 2.53 4.90
CA VAL A 33 -30.48 3.88 4.47
C VAL A 33 -29.83 4.67 5.61
N THR A 34 -30.36 4.57 6.84
CA THR A 34 -29.75 5.22 8.01
C THR A 34 -28.40 4.59 8.38
N CYS A 35 -28.27 3.26 8.33
CA CYS A 35 -26.99 2.59 8.50
C CYS A 35 -25.98 3.02 7.44
N TYR A 36 -26.37 3.09 6.17
CA TYR A 36 -25.49 3.50 5.08
C TYR A 36 -25.01 4.96 5.23
N LEU A 37 -25.94 5.88 5.50
CA LEU A 37 -25.61 7.29 5.75
C LEU A 37 -24.78 7.47 7.02
N GLY A 38 -25.05 6.67 8.06
CA GLY A 38 -24.27 6.64 9.29
C GLY A 38 -22.84 6.12 9.06
N LEU A 39 -22.68 5.02 8.33
CA LEU A 39 -21.37 4.46 8.00
C LEU A 39 -20.52 5.42 7.17
N ARG A 40 -21.13 6.25 6.32
CA ARG A 40 -20.39 7.24 5.52
C ARG A 40 -19.72 8.32 6.37
N ARG A 41 -20.10 8.50 7.63
CA ARG A 41 -19.43 9.45 8.54
C ARG A 41 -18.10 8.88 9.02
N GLN A 42 -17.01 9.60 8.73
CA GLN A 42 -15.65 9.31 9.19
C GLN A 42 -15.53 8.88 10.68
N PRO A 43 -16.16 9.54 11.66
CA PRO A 43 -16.04 9.13 13.06
C PRO A 43 -16.72 7.78 13.36
N ILE A 44 -17.82 7.47 12.67
CA ILE A 44 -18.58 6.23 12.87
C ILE A 44 -17.85 5.05 12.22
N MET A 45 -17.27 5.25 11.04
CA MET A 45 -16.43 4.24 10.38
C MET A 45 -15.21 3.86 11.23
N ARG A 46 -14.55 4.85 11.83
CA ARG A 46 -13.39 4.61 12.71
C ARG A 46 -13.78 3.84 13.96
N PHE A 47 -14.82 4.29 14.65
CA PHE A 47 -15.27 3.66 15.89
C PHE A 47 -15.77 2.22 15.66
N SER A 48 -16.54 1.98 14.60
CA SER A 48 -17.00 0.64 14.24
C SER A 48 -15.84 -0.29 13.83
N GLY A 49 -14.84 0.21 13.09
CA GLY A 49 -13.65 -0.56 12.73
C GLY A 49 -12.83 -0.99 13.95
N LEU A 50 -12.61 -0.08 14.90
CA LEU A 50 -11.88 -0.37 16.14
C LEU A 50 -12.66 -1.29 17.07
N ALA A 51 -13.99 -1.15 17.14
CA ALA A 51 -14.86 -2.07 17.87
C ALA A 51 -14.80 -3.49 17.28
N MET A 52 -14.74 -3.61 15.95
CA MET A 52 -14.56 -4.89 15.27
C MET A 52 -13.19 -5.51 15.58
N ILE A 53 -12.11 -4.72 15.54
CA ILE A 53 -10.76 -5.16 15.90
C ILE A 53 -10.68 -5.61 17.37
N SER A 54 -11.33 -4.86 18.27
CA SER A 54 -11.44 -5.22 19.69
C SER A 54 -12.18 -6.54 19.92
N GLY A 55 -13.29 -6.76 19.20
CA GLY A 55 -14.03 -8.02 19.25
C GLY A 55 -13.21 -9.23 18.77
N ILE A 56 -12.42 -9.05 17.71
CA ILE A 56 -11.51 -10.09 17.21
C ILE A 56 -10.38 -10.35 18.20
N ALA A 57 -9.80 -9.31 18.81
CA ALA A 57 -8.78 -9.46 19.85
C ALA A 57 -9.30 -10.27 21.06
N ALA A 58 -10.56 -10.04 21.45
CA ALA A 58 -11.21 -10.76 22.55
C ALA A 58 -11.45 -12.25 22.27
N SER A 59 -11.49 -12.68 21.00
CA SER A 59 -11.61 -14.10 20.62
C SER A 59 -10.34 -14.93 20.83
N GLY A 60 -9.31 -14.39 21.49
CA GLY A 60 -8.07 -15.08 21.86
C GLY A 60 -6.85 -14.71 21.01
N VAL A 61 -6.99 -13.71 20.14
CA VAL A 61 -5.98 -13.35 19.16
C VAL A 61 -5.28 -12.05 19.57
N THR A 62 -4.27 -12.18 20.42
CA THR A 62 -3.68 -11.05 21.17
C THR A 62 -2.97 -10.00 20.33
N TYR A 63 -2.49 -10.34 19.12
CA TYR A 63 -1.82 -9.37 18.25
C TYR A 63 -2.74 -8.24 17.77
N PHE A 64 -4.07 -8.44 17.79
CA PHE A 64 -5.01 -7.40 17.41
C PHE A 64 -5.05 -6.21 18.39
N TYR A 65 -4.61 -6.39 19.64
CA TYR A 65 -4.48 -5.29 20.59
C TYR A 65 -3.48 -4.21 20.14
N ALA A 66 -2.45 -4.59 19.37
CA ALA A 66 -1.50 -3.62 18.82
C ALA A 66 -2.15 -2.67 17.81
N PHE A 67 -3.15 -3.15 17.06
CA PHE A 67 -3.87 -2.31 16.10
C PHE A 67 -4.80 -1.30 16.77
N LEU A 68 -5.24 -1.53 18.03
CA LEU A 68 -5.98 -0.51 18.77
C LEU A 68 -5.13 0.74 19.07
N LEU A 69 -3.79 0.63 19.13
CA LEU A 69 -2.93 1.81 19.30
C LEU A 69 -2.96 2.76 18.09
N LEU A 70 -3.35 2.30 16.89
CA LEU A 70 -3.51 3.19 15.73
C LEU A 70 -4.56 4.29 15.98
N ASP A 71 -5.46 4.08 16.94
CA ASP A 71 -6.45 5.08 17.34
C ASP A 71 -5.80 6.35 17.91
N VAL A 72 -4.64 6.21 18.57
CA VAL A 72 -3.88 7.33 19.17
C VAL A 72 -3.47 8.36 18.11
N MET A 73 -3.19 7.91 16.88
CA MET A 73 -2.80 8.80 15.77
C MET A 73 -3.88 9.82 15.41
N PHE A 74 -5.13 9.54 15.77
CA PHE A 74 -6.28 10.37 15.44
C PHE A 74 -6.93 11.02 16.67
N ILE A 75 -6.36 10.86 17.87
CA ILE A 75 -6.77 11.59 19.08
C ILE A 75 -6.09 12.96 19.12
N PHE A 76 -4.83 13.03 18.68
CA PHE A 76 -4.05 14.27 18.69
C PHE A 76 -4.18 15.04 17.38
N GLU A 77 -4.73 16.25 17.43
CA GLU A 77 -4.89 17.13 16.25
C GLU A 77 -3.56 17.40 15.53
N LYS A 78 -2.44 17.50 16.28
CA LYS A 78 -1.10 17.68 15.71
C LYS A 78 -0.68 16.51 14.82
N LEU A 79 -0.99 15.26 15.22
CA LEU A 79 -0.65 14.07 14.43
C LEU A 79 -1.53 13.99 13.18
N GLN A 80 -2.79 14.41 13.27
CA GLN A 80 -3.69 14.42 12.12
C GLN A 80 -3.19 15.36 11.01
N THR A 81 -2.69 16.56 11.34
CA THR A 81 -2.12 17.48 10.35
C THR A 81 -0.90 16.88 9.65
N VAL A 82 -0.04 16.17 10.38
CA VAL A 82 1.13 15.48 9.81
C VAL A 82 0.71 14.37 8.85
N ILE A 83 -0.26 13.54 9.24
CA ILE A 83 -0.79 12.48 8.37
C ILE A 83 -1.43 13.07 7.12
N GLN A 84 -2.21 14.15 7.27
CA GLN A 84 -2.86 14.81 6.15
C GLN A 84 -1.84 15.37 5.15
N ALA A 85 -0.69 15.87 5.60
CA ALA A 85 0.38 16.33 4.71
C ALA A 85 0.94 15.21 3.81
N VAL A 86 0.91 13.95 4.26
CA VAL A 86 1.36 12.78 3.48
C VAL A 86 0.23 12.19 2.64
N VAL A 87 -1.00 12.18 3.16
CA VAL A 87 -2.17 11.59 2.47
C VAL A 87 -2.65 12.47 1.30
N LEU A 88 -2.54 13.79 1.40
CA LEU A 88 -2.94 14.71 0.32
C LEU A 88 -2.22 14.44 -1.02
N PRO A 89 -0.87 14.30 -1.06
CA PRO A 89 -0.14 13.97 -2.28
C PRO A 89 0.00 12.47 -2.57
N LEU A 90 -0.80 11.58 -1.95
CA LEU A 90 -0.61 10.14 -2.09
C LEU A 90 -0.70 9.64 -3.54
N GLY A 91 -1.51 10.31 -4.37
CA GLY A 91 -1.59 10.03 -5.80
C GLY A 91 -0.29 10.28 -6.56
N SER A 92 0.39 11.40 -6.30
CA SER A 92 1.69 11.67 -6.93
C SER A 92 2.77 10.74 -6.38
N LEU A 93 2.72 10.39 -5.10
CA LEU A 93 3.66 9.47 -4.46
C LEU A 93 3.57 8.05 -5.04
N ILE A 94 2.38 7.57 -5.39
CA ILE A 94 2.24 6.27 -6.07
C ILE A 94 2.86 6.30 -7.47
N ILE A 95 2.67 7.39 -8.22
CA ILE A 95 3.24 7.53 -9.56
C ILE A 95 4.77 7.55 -9.48
N THR A 96 5.34 8.28 -8.53
CA THR A 96 6.80 8.31 -8.35
C THR A 96 7.35 6.95 -7.91
N MET A 97 6.64 6.23 -7.02
CA MET A 97 7.00 4.86 -6.66
C MET A 97 6.97 3.92 -7.88
N ALA A 98 5.96 4.04 -8.75
CA ALA A 98 5.87 3.23 -9.96
C ALA A 98 7.03 3.50 -10.93
N VAL A 99 7.40 4.77 -11.13
CA VAL A 99 8.57 5.14 -11.93
C VAL A 99 9.85 4.58 -11.32
N GLY A 100 10.02 4.70 -10.00
CA GLY A 100 11.17 4.12 -9.29
C GLY A 100 11.25 2.60 -9.48
N MET A 101 10.12 1.90 -9.42
CA MET A 101 10.05 0.44 -9.64
C MET A 101 10.46 0.07 -11.07
N ILE A 102 9.99 0.80 -12.09
CA ILE A 102 10.38 0.59 -13.49
C ILE A 102 11.88 0.79 -13.68
N LEU A 103 12.45 1.88 -13.15
CA LEU A 103 13.89 2.13 -13.24
C LEU A 103 14.70 1.03 -12.56
N SER A 104 14.30 0.61 -11.36
CA SER A 104 14.98 -0.48 -10.64
C SER A 104 14.94 -1.81 -11.40
N TYR A 105 13.88 -2.07 -12.17
CA TYR A 105 13.76 -3.25 -13.01
C TYR A 105 14.72 -3.20 -14.20
N GLU A 106 14.81 -2.08 -14.92
CA GLU A 106 15.76 -1.90 -16.04
C GLU A 106 17.20 -2.10 -15.57
N TYR A 107 17.58 -1.53 -14.43
CA TYR A 107 18.92 -1.75 -13.87
C TYR A 107 19.15 -3.19 -13.43
N ALA A 108 18.14 -3.88 -12.89
CA ALA A 108 18.26 -5.30 -12.55
C ALA A 108 18.48 -6.18 -13.80
N VAL A 109 17.87 -5.84 -14.94
CA VAL A 109 18.13 -6.52 -16.23
C VAL A 109 19.59 -6.35 -16.64
N VAL A 110 20.11 -5.11 -16.59
CA VAL A 110 21.52 -4.83 -16.91
C VAL A 110 22.45 -5.57 -15.96
N ALA A 111 22.17 -5.56 -14.66
CA ALA A 111 22.92 -6.30 -13.66
C ALA A 111 22.94 -7.81 -13.94
N PHE A 112 21.79 -8.40 -14.31
CA PHE A 112 21.68 -9.82 -14.58
C PHE A 112 22.46 -10.28 -15.82
N PHE A 113 22.50 -9.47 -16.88
CA PHE A 113 23.22 -9.84 -18.11
C PHE A 113 24.71 -9.53 -18.08
N TYR A 114 25.13 -8.42 -17.45
CA TYR A 114 26.52 -7.96 -17.50
C TYR A 114 27.31 -8.15 -16.20
N PHE A 115 26.65 -8.09 -15.04
CA PHE A 115 27.31 -8.03 -13.73
C PHE A 115 26.90 -9.18 -12.79
N ARG A 116 26.25 -10.23 -13.31
CA ARG A 116 25.84 -11.42 -12.56
C ARG A 116 26.90 -12.01 -11.62
N PRO A 117 28.19 -12.14 -12.00
CA PRO A 117 29.20 -12.72 -11.10
C PRO A 117 29.47 -11.85 -9.87
N ASP A 118 29.24 -10.54 -9.93
CA ASP A 118 29.58 -9.60 -8.85
C ASP A 118 28.61 -9.70 -7.65
N PHE A 119 27.41 -10.26 -7.86
CA PHE A 119 26.37 -10.40 -6.84
C PHE A 119 26.55 -11.60 -5.91
N ARG A 120 27.77 -12.16 -5.79
CA ARG A 120 28.18 -13.20 -4.82
C ARG A 120 27.10 -14.25 -4.51
N SER A 121 26.42 -14.75 -5.54
CA SER A 121 25.32 -15.74 -5.54
C SER A 121 23.89 -15.29 -5.20
N SER A 122 23.63 -14.03 -4.84
CA SER A 122 22.28 -13.48 -4.57
C SER A 122 21.45 -13.17 -5.84
N CYS A 123 21.96 -13.56 -7.02
CA CYS A 123 21.35 -13.29 -8.32
C CYS A 123 21.45 -14.55 -9.19
N GLN A 124 20.73 -15.61 -8.81
CA GLN A 124 20.68 -16.85 -9.60
C GLN A 124 19.59 -16.82 -10.66
N ASN A 125 18.41 -16.32 -10.30
CA ASN A 125 17.27 -16.16 -11.19
C ASN A 125 17.02 -14.68 -11.46
N MET A 126 16.36 -14.37 -12.57
CA MET A 126 16.01 -12.98 -12.91
C MET A 126 15.18 -12.32 -11.80
N VAL A 127 14.20 -13.05 -11.24
CA VAL A 127 13.34 -12.55 -10.15
C VAL A 127 14.13 -12.26 -8.88
N ASP A 128 15.12 -13.10 -8.58
CA ASP A 128 16.01 -12.95 -7.41
C ASP A 128 16.92 -11.73 -7.57
N CYS A 129 17.41 -11.49 -8.79
CA CYS A 129 18.19 -10.31 -9.12
C CYS A 129 17.36 -9.03 -9.00
N VAL A 130 16.13 -9.02 -9.54
CA VAL A 130 15.21 -7.87 -9.41
C VAL A 130 14.89 -7.60 -7.94
N ALA A 131 14.58 -8.62 -7.15
CA ALA A 131 14.29 -8.46 -5.73
C ALA A 131 15.49 -7.93 -4.96
N THR A 132 16.69 -8.44 -5.24
CA THR A 132 17.94 -8.00 -4.61
C THR A 132 18.32 -6.59 -5.02
N THR A 133 18.27 -6.24 -6.31
CA THR A 133 18.54 -4.88 -6.80
C THR A 133 17.53 -3.88 -6.25
N MET A 134 16.25 -4.24 -6.16
CA MET A 134 15.22 -3.37 -5.58
C MET A 134 15.41 -3.19 -4.08
N TYR A 135 15.70 -4.27 -3.35
CA TYR A 135 15.94 -4.23 -1.91
C TYR A 135 17.20 -3.41 -1.59
N LEU A 136 18.29 -3.68 -2.29
CA LEU A 136 19.54 -2.97 -2.10
C LEU A 136 19.43 -1.52 -2.58
N GLY A 137 18.79 -1.24 -3.72
CA GLY A 137 18.69 0.12 -4.25
C GLY A 137 17.80 1.06 -3.44
N PHE A 138 16.67 0.58 -2.88
CA PHE A 138 15.79 1.45 -2.08
C PHE A 138 16.14 1.49 -0.59
N ARG A 139 16.81 0.47 -0.06
CA ARG A 139 17.03 0.33 1.39
C ARG A 139 18.50 0.37 1.81
N ARG A 140 19.41 -0.07 0.95
CA ARG A 140 20.85 -0.09 1.22
C ARG A 140 21.58 0.73 0.17
N ASP A 141 22.89 0.78 0.26
CA ASP A 141 23.73 1.38 -0.76
C ASP A 141 24.38 0.22 -1.52
N LEU A 142 24.08 0.09 -2.82
CA LEU A 142 24.51 -1.04 -3.65
C LEU A 142 26.05 -1.19 -3.64
N GLY A 143 26.79 -0.09 -3.48
CA GLY A 143 28.25 -0.10 -3.48
C GLY A 143 28.92 -0.82 -2.29
N ARG A 144 28.17 -1.16 -1.22
CA ARG A 144 28.73 -1.85 -0.04
C ARG A 144 28.55 -3.36 -0.02
N ASP A 145 27.47 -3.86 -0.63
CA ASP A 145 27.09 -5.27 -0.58
C ASP A 145 27.56 -6.06 -1.82
N ILE A 146 28.16 -5.38 -2.81
CA ILE A 146 28.69 -5.95 -4.05
C ILE A 146 30.23 -5.97 -3.98
N GLU A 147 30.87 -6.89 -4.70
CA GLU A 147 32.34 -7.00 -4.72
C GLU A 147 33.03 -5.69 -5.15
N GLU A 148 34.10 -5.33 -4.43
CA GLU A 148 34.80 -4.06 -4.63
C GLU A 148 35.39 -3.93 -6.04
N VAL A 149 35.19 -2.77 -6.67
CA VAL A 149 35.71 -2.52 -8.01
C VAL A 149 37.17 -2.12 -7.90
N THR A 150 38.07 -3.01 -8.31
CA THR A 150 39.49 -2.66 -8.49
C THR A 150 39.72 -2.20 -9.94
N VAL A 151 40.66 -1.27 -10.11
CA VAL A 151 41.04 -0.69 -11.42
C VAL A 151 41.62 -1.72 -12.40
N GLN A 152 41.94 -2.92 -11.91
CA GLN A 152 42.44 -4.04 -12.70
C GLN A 152 41.34 -4.91 -13.33
N SER A 153 40.06 -4.72 -12.95
CA SER A 153 38.96 -5.54 -13.49
C SER A 153 38.57 -5.14 -14.92
N SER A 154 38.25 -6.12 -15.78
CA SER A 154 37.99 -5.93 -17.22
C SER A 154 36.75 -5.07 -17.54
N HIS A 155 35.92 -4.75 -16.55
CA HIS A 155 34.70 -3.95 -16.70
C HIS A 155 34.61 -2.78 -15.70
N TRP A 156 35.75 -2.33 -15.17
CA TRP A 156 35.82 -1.29 -14.13
C TRP A 156 35.10 0.02 -14.53
N TYR A 157 35.13 0.41 -15.81
CA TYR A 157 34.50 1.65 -16.29
C TYR A 157 32.96 1.56 -16.30
N GLY A 158 32.41 0.45 -16.83
CA GLY A 158 30.96 0.21 -16.82
C GLY A 158 30.42 0.06 -15.39
N ARG A 159 31.20 -0.59 -14.52
CA ARG A 159 30.95 -0.71 -13.08
C ARG A 159 30.94 0.66 -12.40
N GLY A 160 31.97 1.47 -12.63
CA GLY A 160 32.12 2.80 -12.04
C GLY A 160 31.01 3.79 -12.43
N GLY A 161 30.37 3.60 -13.59
CA GLY A 161 29.17 4.35 -13.98
C GLY A 161 27.86 3.78 -13.43
N PHE A 162 27.76 2.46 -13.29
CA PHE A 162 26.55 1.77 -12.83
C PHE A 162 26.24 2.01 -11.34
N TYR A 163 27.26 1.96 -10.47
CA TYR A 163 27.07 2.11 -9.02
C TYR A 163 26.56 3.49 -8.55
N PRO A 164 27.08 4.63 -9.03
CA PRO A 164 26.60 5.95 -8.60
C PRO A 164 25.32 6.42 -9.29
N SER A 165 24.83 5.68 -10.28
CA SER A 165 23.59 6.01 -11.02
C SER A 165 22.32 5.53 -10.31
N PHE A 166 22.48 4.86 -9.16
CA PHE A 166 21.44 4.34 -8.30
C PHE A 166 21.32 5.20 -7.05
#